data_AF-A0A1Q3S190-F1
#
_entry.id   AF-A0A1Q3S190-F1
#
_cell.length_a   1.000
_cell.length_b   1.000
_cell.length_c   1.000
_cell.angle_alpha   90.00
_cell.angle_beta   90.00
_cell.angle_gamma   90.00
#
_symmetry.space_group_name_H-M   'P 1'
#
loop_
_entity.id
_entity.type
_entity.pdbx_description
1 polymer ?
#
loop_
_entity_poly.entity_id
_entity_poly.type
_entity_poly.pdbx_seq_one_letter_code
_entity_poly.pdbx_strand_id
1 'polypeptide(L)'
;MKKITFYALTLFMSLTAGTAFAQSTAQQNLDNAIGMAENIKQDTPVAKNAAVQLAKQIVLLNAPNAQQFYDAMFVQVASIQNNADDVDYFVNEARIASQNAFTTAGVNAITADLVNLNDQLIGLTYQINDALQANDNNTALNLIPNVKNVLDLQNSTTDNLIAEINAIASAIKTYNVCIQLVDHLGNPVYYTDLHGYYAHNDATNAYITPERDENCFYNLAPGTYTFDSHDGYFSGTSPATVTLSDSLVNANGVIIVNLVYWSE
;
A
#
# COMPACT_ATOMS: atom_id res chain seq x y z
N MET A 1 13.74 26.17 40.28
CA MET A 1 13.94 25.67 38.91
C MET A 1 12.98 24.51 38.61
N LYS A 2 11.66 24.76 38.56
CA LYS A 2 10.60 23.73 38.36
C LYS A 2 9.73 23.98 37.13
N LYS A 3 10.10 24.95 36.28
CA LYS A 3 9.30 25.38 35.12
C LYS A 3 9.87 24.91 33.77
N ILE A 4 11.05 24.29 33.75
CA ILE A 4 11.69 23.81 32.51
C ILE A 4 11.30 22.35 32.21
N THR A 5 11.01 21.55 33.24
CA THR A 5 10.61 20.14 33.10
C THR A 5 9.20 19.93 32.55
N PHE A 6 8.31 20.92 32.63
CA PHE A 6 6.94 20.80 32.14
C PHE A 6 6.80 21.07 30.62
N TYR A 7 7.72 21.84 30.02
CA TYR A 7 7.73 22.08 28.58
C TYR A 7 8.39 20.94 27.79
N ALA A 8 9.32 20.20 28.39
CA ALA A 8 9.89 19.00 27.76
C ALA A 8 8.86 17.86 27.67
N LEU A 9 7.96 17.73 28.64
CA LEU A 9 6.97 16.65 28.69
C LEU A 9 5.83 16.84 27.66
N THR A 10 5.39 18.08 27.41
CA THR A 10 4.39 18.39 26.39
C THR A 10 4.96 18.39 24.98
N LEU A 11 6.24 18.76 24.80
CA LEU A 11 6.92 18.68 23.49
C LEU A 11 7.19 17.21 23.09
N PHE A 12 7.50 16.33 24.05
CA PHE A 12 7.75 14.90 23.78
C PHE A 12 6.49 14.10 23.48
N MET A 13 5.37 14.34 24.19
CA MET A 13 4.09 13.70 23.83
C MET A 13 3.57 14.15 22.46
N SER A 14 3.87 15.38 22.02
CA SER A 14 3.53 15.81 20.65
C SER A 14 4.43 15.20 19.57
N LEU A 15 5.67 14.80 19.91
CA LEU A 15 6.61 14.23 18.94
C LEU A 15 6.39 12.74 18.71
N THR A 16 6.14 11.94 19.76
CA THR A 16 5.91 10.49 19.62
C THR A 16 4.47 10.13 19.26
N ALA A 17 3.49 10.91 19.71
CA ALA A 17 2.13 10.79 19.19
C ALA A 17 2.08 11.27 17.74
N GLY A 18 2.75 12.38 17.40
CA GLY A 18 2.77 12.94 16.06
C GLY A 18 3.29 11.97 14.99
N THR A 19 4.33 11.20 15.31
CA THR A 19 4.90 10.19 14.40
C THR A 19 3.94 9.02 14.17
N ALA A 20 3.40 8.40 15.23
CA ALA A 20 2.43 7.31 15.10
C ALA A 20 1.16 7.74 14.34
N PHE A 21 0.65 8.95 14.60
CA PHE A 21 -0.48 9.53 13.86
C PHE A 21 -0.15 9.76 12.38
N ALA A 22 1.05 10.27 12.06
CA ALA A 22 1.49 10.50 10.69
C ALA A 22 1.60 9.18 9.89
N GLN A 23 2.16 8.13 10.49
CA GLN A 23 2.28 6.82 9.82
C GLN A 23 0.91 6.14 9.63
N SER A 24 -0.01 6.27 10.60
CA SER A 24 -1.40 5.82 10.44
C SER A 24 -2.13 6.57 9.33
N THR A 25 -1.86 7.87 9.19
CA THR A 25 -2.42 8.70 8.11
C THR A 25 -1.88 8.26 6.74
N ALA A 26 -0.59 7.93 6.67
CA ALA A 26 0.02 7.41 5.45
C ALA A 26 -0.64 6.11 5.00
N GLN A 27 -0.84 5.15 5.92
CA GLN A 27 -1.53 3.90 5.62
C GLN A 27 -2.97 4.14 5.15
N GLN A 28 -3.74 4.98 5.85
CA GLN A 28 -5.12 5.28 5.47
C GLN A 28 -5.22 5.87 4.06
N ASN A 29 -4.30 6.74 3.69
CA ASN A 29 -4.26 7.30 2.34
C ASN A 29 -3.93 6.25 1.28
N LEU A 30 -3.02 5.31 1.55
CA LEU A 30 -2.77 4.19 0.63
C LEU A 30 -3.98 3.27 0.51
N ASP A 31 -4.69 3.00 1.61
CA ASP A 31 -5.93 2.20 1.59
C ASP A 31 -7.02 2.91 0.75
N ASN A 32 -7.16 4.24 0.87
CA ASN A 32 -8.06 5.02 0.03
C ASN A 32 -7.66 4.91 -1.46
N ALA A 33 -6.37 5.02 -1.78
CA ALA A 33 -5.87 4.87 -3.15
C ALA A 33 -6.18 3.48 -3.72
N ILE A 34 -6.01 2.42 -2.92
CA ILE A 34 -6.41 1.05 -3.32
C ILE A 34 -7.92 1.01 -3.62
N GLY A 35 -8.75 1.58 -2.75
CA GLY A 35 -10.20 1.63 -2.97
C GLY A 35 -10.59 2.35 -4.26
N MET A 36 -9.91 3.45 -4.62
CA MET A 36 -10.13 4.16 -5.89
C MET A 36 -9.73 3.29 -7.09
N ALA A 37 -8.60 2.58 -7.02
CA ALA A 37 -8.19 1.65 -8.06
C ALA A 37 -9.17 0.46 -8.19
N GLU A 38 -9.73 -0.04 -7.08
CA GLU A 38 -10.75 -1.10 -7.10
C GLU A 38 -12.04 -0.66 -7.79
N ASN A 39 -12.45 0.60 -7.66
CA ASN A 39 -13.61 1.14 -8.39
C ASN A 39 -13.43 1.02 -9.92
N ILE A 40 -12.24 1.37 -10.44
CA ILE A 40 -11.92 1.21 -11.87
C ILE A 40 -12.11 -0.23 -12.33
N LYS A 41 -11.61 -1.17 -11.51
CA LYS A 41 -11.71 -2.61 -11.78
C LYS A 41 -13.17 -3.09 -11.78
N GLN A 42 -14.01 -2.54 -10.91
CA GLN A 42 -15.42 -2.89 -10.82
C GLN A 42 -16.24 -2.40 -12.02
N ASP A 43 -15.89 -1.24 -12.60
CA ASP A 43 -16.65 -0.65 -13.72
C ASP A 43 -16.30 -1.28 -15.09
N THR A 44 -15.07 -1.75 -15.25
CA THR A 44 -14.56 -2.32 -16.52
C THR A 44 -15.43 -3.46 -17.10
N PRO A 45 -15.91 -4.44 -16.29
CA PRO A 45 -16.84 -5.47 -16.76
C PRO A 45 -18.16 -4.94 -17.33
N VAL A 46 -18.68 -3.81 -16.83
CA VAL A 46 -19.93 -3.20 -17.32
C VAL A 46 -19.74 -2.70 -18.75
N ALA A 47 -18.65 -1.98 -19.01
CA ALA A 47 -18.26 -1.54 -20.35
C ALA A 47 -18.04 -2.73 -21.30
N LYS A 48 -17.34 -3.77 -20.83
CA LYS A 48 -17.09 -4.99 -21.64
C LYS A 48 -18.39 -5.68 -22.03
N ASN A 49 -19.35 -5.76 -21.10
CA ASN A 49 -20.67 -6.32 -21.37
C ASN A 49 -21.41 -5.48 -22.43
N ALA A 50 -21.35 -4.15 -22.37
CA ALA A 50 -21.97 -3.29 -23.38
C ALA A 50 -21.40 -3.53 -24.79
N ALA A 51 -20.07 -3.69 -24.93
CA ALA A 51 -19.43 -4.03 -26.20
C ALA A 51 -19.90 -5.40 -26.74
N VAL A 52 -20.06 -6.40 -25.86
CA VAL A 52 -20.60 -7.73 -26.23
C VAL A 52 -22.07 -7.63 -26.64
N GLN A 53 -22.87 -6.82 -25.96
CA GLN A 53 -24.28 -6.62 -26.31
C GLN A 53 -24.42 -5.93 -27.66
N LEU A 54 -23.59 -4.94 -27.96
CA LEU A 54 -23.59 -4.29 -29.28
C LEU A 54 -23.29 -5.32 -30.39
N ALA A 55 -22.28 -6.17 -30.22
CA ALA A 55 -21.98 -7.22 -31.20
C ALA A 55 -23.19 -8.16 -31.44
N LYS A 56 -23.89 -8.56 -30.37
CA LYS A 56 -25.12 -9.37 -30.48
C LYS A 56 -26.23 -8.63 -31.21
N GLN A 57 -26.42 -7.35 -30.92
CA GLN A 57 -27.44 -6.53 -31.58
C GLN A 57 -27.17 -6.36 -33.09
N ILE A 58 -25.90 -6.21 -33.47
CA ILE A 58 -25.50 -6.18 -34.89
C ILE A 58 -25.77 -7.54 -35.56
N VAL A 59 -25.28 -8.63 -34.99
CA VAL A 59 -25.26 -9.95 -35.66
C VAL A 59 -26.62 -10.65 -35.62
N LEU A 60 -27.33 -10.60 -34.49
CA LEU A 60 -28.53 -11.41 -34.26
C LEU A 60 -29.82 -10.62 -34.50
N LEU A 61 -29.82 -9.34 -34.17
CA LEU A 61 -31.03 -8.52 -34.16
C LEU A 61 -31.09 -7.55 -35.34
N ASN A 62 -29.95 -7.27 -35.99
CA ASN A 62 -29.79 -6.22 -36.99
C ASN A 62 -30.38 -4.87 -36.52
N ALA A 63 -30.26 -4.60 -35.22
CA ALA A 63 -30.82 -3.45 -34.53
C ALA A 63 -29.83 -2.93 -33.47
N PRO A 64 -28.67 -2.40 -33.89
CA PRO A 64 -27.63 -1.92 -32.99
C PRO A 64 -28.11 -0.75 -32.13
N ASN A 65 -27.84 -0.81 -30.82
CA ASN A 65 -28.07 0.31 -29.92
C ASN A 65 -26.76 1.07 -29.67
N ALA A 66 -26.43 1.96 -30.61
CA ALA A 66 -25.20 2.76 -30.54
C ALA A 66 -25.13 3.61 -29.26
N GLN A 67 -26.25 4.21 -28.84
CA GLN A 67 -26.29 5.09 -27.67
C GLN A 67 -25.95 4.34 -26.39
N GLN A 68 -26.53 3.15 -26.18
CA GLN A 68 -26.24 2.35 -24.99
C GLN A 68 -24.78 1.92 -24.91
N PHE A 69 -24.16 1.58 -26.06
CA PHE A 69 -22.74 1.29 -26.12
C PHE A 69 -21.91 2.54 -25.79
N TYR A 70 -22.21 3.67 -26.44
CA TYR A 70 -21.54 4.95 -26.26
C TYR A 70 -21.55 5.39 -24.79
N ASP A 71 -22.73 5.39 -24.16
CA ASP A 71 -22.88 5.80 -22.77
C ASP A 71 -22.03 4.93 -21.83
N ALA A 72 -22.02 3.62 -22.04
CA ALA A 72 -21.21 2.71 -21.23
C ALA A 72 -19.70 2.95 -21.37
N MET A 73 -19.21 3.27 -22.58
CA MET A 73 -17.79 3.60 -22.78
C MET A 73 -17.41 4.91 -22.08
N PHE A 74 -18.26 5.93 -22.16
CA PHE A 74 -17.98 7.22 -21.50
C PHE A 74 -18.11 7.18 -19.98
N VAL A 75 -18.98 6.33 -19.43
CA VAL A 75 -18.99 6.03 -17.99
C VAL A 75 -17.64 5.42 -17.56
N GLN A 76 -17.10 4.46 -18.31
CA GLN A 76 -15.80 3.87 -18.03
C GLN A 76 -14.65 4.90 -18.11
N VAL A 77 -14.66 5.74 -19.16
CA VAL A 77 -13.67 6.81 -19.33
C VAL A 77 -13.68 7.76 -18.13
N ALA A 78 -14.87 8.21 -17.72
CA ALA A 78 -15.03 9.10 -16.58
C ALA A 78 -14.60 8.44 -15.26
N SER A 79 -14.93 7.14 -15.09
CA SER A 79 -14.49 6.36 -13.92
C SER A 79 -12.97 6.32 -13.83
N ILE A 80 -12.27 5.99 -14.92
CA ILE A 80 -10.81 5.97 -14.93
C ILE A 80 -10.22 7.35 -14.64
N GLN A 81 -10.72 8.42 -15.28
CA GLN A 81 -10.18 9.77 -15.07
C GLN A 81 -10.28 10.20 -13.60
N ASN A 82 -11.48 10.09 -13.03
CA ASN A 82 -11.71 10.53 -11.64
C ASN A 82 -10.89 9.69 -10.65
N ASN A 83 -10.94 8.36 -10.77
CA ASN A 83 -10.25 7.49 -9.83
C ASN A 83 -8.72 7.52 -9.99
N ALA A 84 -8.19 7.73 -11.21
CA ALA A 84 -6.73 7.86 -11.41
C ALA A 84 -6.19 9.14 -10.76
N ASP A 85 -6.90 10.27 -10.92
CA ASP A 85 -6.55 11.53 -10.25
C ASP A 85 -6.59 11.38 -8.71
N ASP A 86 -7.63 10.70 -8.18
CA ASP A 86 -7.76 10.45 -6.74
C ASP A 86 -6.66 9.51 -6.21
N VAL A 87 -6.27 8.47 -6.99
CA VAL A 87 -5.13 7.61 -6.64
C VAL A 87 -3.85 8.43 -6.51
N ASP A 88 -3.54 9.27 -7.52
CA ASP A 88 -2.33 10.10 -7.50
C ASP A 88 -2.34 11.08 -6.33
N TYR A 89 -3.50 11.67 -6.02
CA TYR A 89 -3.69 12.53 -4.85
C TYR A 89 -3.40 11.78 -3.55
N PHE A 90 -4.08 10.66 -3.29
CA PHE A 90 -3.94 9.92 -2.04
C PHE A 90 -2.55 9.33 -1.86
N VAL A 91 -1.92 8.80 -2.90
CA VAL A 91 -0.53 8.29 -2.80
C VAL A 91 0.45 9.43 -2.49
N ASN A 92 0.23 10.64 -3.03
CA ASN A 92 1.04 11.79 -2.67
C ASN A 92 0.82 12.24 -1.22
N GLU A 93 -0.42 12.27 -0.73
CA GLU A 93 -0.71 12.56 0.68
C GLU A 93 -0.08 11.50 1.61
N ALA A 94 -0.12 10.23 1.22
CA ALA A 94 0.58 9.17 1.94
C ALA A 94 2.10 9.42 1.99
N ARG A 95 2.70 9.88 0.89
CA ARG A 95 4.14 10.20 0.83
C ARG A 95 4.50 11.35 1.75
N ILE A 96 3.65 12.37 1.86
CA ILE A 96 3.87 13.52 2.74
C ILE A 96 3.77 13.09 4.22
N ALA A 97 2.83 12.19 4.54
CA ALA A 97 2.59 11.74 5.90
C ALA A 97 3.56 10.64 6.39
N SER A 98 4.11 9.82 5.49
CA SER A 98 4.95 8.67 5.84
C SER A 98 6.27 9.09 6.47
N GLN A 99 6.70 8.36 7.51
CA GLN A 99 8.05 8.50 8.07
C GLN A 99 9.09 7.75 7.24
N ASN A 100 8.66 6.69 6.56
CA ASN A 100 9.49 5.92 5.65
C ASN A 100 9.36 6.50 4.25
N ALA A 101 10.48 6.97 3.69
CA ALA A 101 10.48 7.58 2.37
C ALA A 101 10.14 6.55 1.28
N PHE A 102 9.29 6.95 0.33
CA PHE A 102 9.00 6.20 -0.89
C PHE A 102 8.74 7.16 -2.05
N THR A 103 8.67 6.62 -3.26
CA THR A 103 8.42 7.36 -4.51
C THR A 103 7.02 7.11 -5.04
N THR A 104 6.41 8.12 -5.66
CA THR A 104 5.13 7.99 -6.37
C THR A 104 5.30 7.67 -7.86
N ALA A 105 6.53 7.65 -8.37
CA ALA A 105 6.78 7.60 -9.82
C ALA A 105 6.19 6.36 -10.52
N GLY A 106 6.21 5.19 -9.86
CA GLY A 106 5.61 3.97 -10.38
C GLY A 106 4.09 4.10 -10.52
N VAL A 107 3.43 4.60 -9.48
CA VAL A 107 1.99 4.88 -9.48
C VAL A 107 1.63 5.89 -10.57
N ASN A 108 2.32 7.03 -10.64
CA ASN A 108 2.05 8.09 -11.63
C ASN A 108 2.24 7.61 -13.07
N ALA A 109 3.19 6.69 -13.32
CA ALA A 109 3.37 6.10 -14.65
C ALA A 109 2.18 5.21 -15.03
N ILE A 110 1.69 4.39 -14.09
CA ILE A 110 0.56 3.48 -14.32
C ILE A 110 -0.76 4.25 -14.50
N THR A 111 -1.00 5.32 -13.71
CA THR A 111 -2.18 6.18 -13.89
C THR A 111 -2.15 6.90 -15.24
N ALA A 112 -0.98 7.38 -15.68
CA ALA A 112 -0.82 7.94 -17.02
C ALA A 112 -1.12 6.92 -18.13
N ASP A 113 -0.70 5.65 -17.96
CA ASP A 113 -1.02 4.58 -18.91
C ASP A 113 -2.53 4.29 -18.97
N LEU A 114 -3.25 4.34 -17.84
CA LEU A 114 -4.71 4.22 -17.82
C LEU A 114 -5.39 5.35 -18.60
N VAL A 115 -4.91 6.59 -18.45
CA VAL A 115 -5.42 7.75 -19.21
C VAL A 115 -5.12 7.61 -20.70
N ASN A 116 -3.95 7.13 -21.09
CA ASN A 116 -3.62 6.85 -22.49
C ASN A 116 -4.54 5.77 -23.10
N LEU A 117 -4.92 4.75 -22.31
CA LEU A 117 -5.90 3.74 -22.73
C LEU A 117 -7.32 4.33 -22.89
N ASN A 118 -7.69 5.33 -22.08
CA ASN A 118 -8.95 6.07 -22.28
C ASN A 118 -8.99 6.77 -23.64
N ASP A 119 -7.91 7.41 -24.06
CA ASP A 119 -7.86 8.08 -25.38
C ASP A 119 -8.10 7.08 -26.53
N GLN A 120 -7.54 5.87 -26.41
CA GLN A 120 -7.80 4.80 -27.37
C GLN A 120 -9.26 4.34 -27.33
N LEU A 121 -9.83 4.19 -26.13
CA LEU A 121 -11.23 3.79 -25.95
C LEU A 121 -12.18 4.82 -26.54
N ILE A 122 -11.94 6.12 -26.31
CA ILE A 122 -12.70 7.23 -26.89
C ILE A 122 -12.63 7.17 -28.42
N GLY A 123 -11.43 7.04 -28.99
CA GLY A 123 -11.24 6.96 -30.44
C GLY A 123 -12.02 5.81 -31.08
N LEU A 124 -11.94 4.61 -30.50
CA LEU A 124 -12.69 3.45 -30.98
C LEU A 124 -14.20 3.63 -30.82
N THR A 125 -14.63 4.27 -29.72
CA THR A 125 -16.05 4.53 -29.47
C THR A 125 -16.64 5.44 -30.55
N TYR A 126 -15.94 6.51 -30.92
CA TYR A 126 -16.37 7.39 -32.01
C TYR A 126 -16.40 6.66 -33.36
N GLN A 127 -15.36 5.88 -33.70
CA GLN A 127 -15.31 5.13 -34.96
C GLN A 127 -16.48 4.13 -35.09
N ILE A 128 -16.83 3.45 -34.00
CA ILE A 128 -17.99 2.54 -33.97
C ILE A 128 -19.29 3.33 -34.14
N ASN A 129 -19.45 4.45 -33.43
CA ASN A 129 -20.66 5.27 -33.52
C ASN A 129 -20.86 5.84 -34.95
N ASP A 130 -19.79 6.32 -35.58
CA ASP A 130 -19.83 6.84 -36.95
C ASP A 130 -20.17 5.75 -37.97
N ALA A 131 -19.58 4.55 -37.81
CA ALA A 131 -19.90 3.40 -38.66
C ALA A 131 -21.38 3.01 -38.54
N LEU A 132 -21.93 2.99 -37.32
CA LEU A 132 -23.36 2.68 -37.10
C LEU A 132 -24.28 3.76 -37.69
N GLN A 133 -23.93 5.04 -37.59
CA GLN A 133 -24.69 6.13 -38.23
C GLN A 133 -24.67 6.02 -39.76
N ALA A 134 -23.59 5.52 -40.34
CA ALA A 134 -23.46 5.23 -41.77
C ALA A 134 -24.15 3.91 -42.20
N ASN A 135 -24.81 3.19 -41.29
CA ASN A 135 -25.33 1.83 -41.48
C ASN A 135 -24.26 0.79 -41.89
N ASP A 136 -23.01 1.01 -41.52
CA ASP A 136 -21.90 0.08 -41.74
C ASP A 136 -21.67 -0.83 -40.53
N ASN A 137 -22.55 -1.81 -40.41
CA ASN A 137 -22.49 -2.82 -39.35
C ASN A 137 -21.22 -3.68 -39.39
N ASN A 138 -20.62 -3.88 -40.57
CA ASN A 138 -19.41 -4.71 -40.71
C ASN A 138 -18.20 -4.00 -40.11
N THR A 139 -18.02 -2.73 -40.41
CA THR A 139 -16.94 -1.92 -39.83
C THR A 139 -17.11 -1.81 -38.31
N ALA A 140 -18.31 -1.52 -37.82
CA ALA A 140 -18.59 -1.48 -36.38
C ALA A 140 -18.23 -2.82 -35.70
N LEU A 141 -18.66 -3.94 -36.27
CA LEU A 141 -18.38 -5.28 -35.72
C LEU A 141 -16.88 -5.60 -35.69
N ASN A 142 -16.12 -5.19 -36.70
CA ASN A 142 -14.68 -5.41 -36.79
C ASN A 142 -13.87 -4.58 -35.77
N LEU A 143 -14.43 -3.47 -35.27
CA LEU A 143 -13.78 -2.62 -34.27
C LEU A 143 -14.04 -3.07 -32.83
N ILE A 144 -15.14 -3.80 -32.56
CA ILE A 144 -15.49 -4.28 -31.20
C ILE A 144 -14.38 -5.10 -30.53
N PRO A 145 -13.65 -6.00 -31.22
CA PRO A 145 -12.51 -6.70 -30.61
C PRO A 145 -11.43 -5.76 -30.06
N ASN A 146 -11.18 -4.63 -30.72
CA ASN A 146 -10.19 -3.65 -30.26
C ASN A 146 -10.66 -2.94 -28.98
N VAL A 147 -11.96 -2.61 -28.89
CA VAL A 147 -12.56 -2.06 -27.66
C VAL A 147 -12.37 -3.03 -26.50
N LYS A 148 -12.69 -4.31 -26.71
CA LYS A 148 -12.52 -5.33 -25.69
C LYS A 148 -11.05 -5.47 -25.25
N ASN A 149 -10.12 -5.39 -26.20
CA ASN A 149 -8.70 -5.43 -25.89
C ASN A 149 -8.25 -4.24 -25.04
N VAL A 150 -8.71 -3.03 -25.34
CA VAL A 150 -8.43 -1.83 -24.52
C VAL A 150 -8.99 -1.99 -23.11
N LEU A 151 -10.23 -2.47 -22.97
CA LEU A 151 -10.83 -2.73 -21.65
C LEU A 151 -10.08 -3.81 -20.86
N ASP A 152 -9.61 -4.87 -21.52
CA ASP A 152 -8.80 -5.92 -20.89
C ASP A 152 -7.44 -5.38 -20.43
N LEU A 153 -6.82 -4.50 -21.23
CA LEU A 153 -5.61 -3.78 -20.84
C LEU A 153 -5.87 -2.88 -19.63
N GLN A 154 -6.94 -2.09 -19.63
CA GLN A 154 -7.33 -1.24 -18.48
C GLN A 154 -7.48 -2.08 -17.20
N ASN A 155 -8.13 -3.23 -17.27
CA ASN A 155 -8.25 -4.13 -16.12
C ASN A 155 -6.87 -4.63 -15.62
N SER A 156 -6.00 -5.09 -16.53
CA SER A 156 -4.67 -5.58 -16.15
C SER A 156 -3.73 -4.47 -15.64
N THR A 157 -3.82 -3.27 -16.19
CA THR A 157 -3.07 -2.10 -15.74
C THR A 157 -3.54 -1.66 -14.35
N THR A 158 -4.84 -1.79 -14.07
CA THR A 158 -5.39 -1.55 -12.73
C THR A 158 -4.90 -2.58 -11.71
N ASP A 159 -4.77 -3.86 -12.10
CA ASP A 159 -4.16 -4.88 -11.24
C ASP A 159 -2.70 -4.51 -10.88
N ASN A 160 -1.93 -4.02 -11.85
CA ASN A 160 -0.56 -3.54 -11.61
C ASN A 160 -0.55 -2.32 -10.69
N LEU A 161 -1.50 -1.39 -10.84
CA LEU A 161 -1.65 -0.22 -9.97
C LEU A 161 -1.86 -0.63 -8.51
N ILE A 162 -2.80 -1.54 -8.26
CA ILE A 162 -3.09 -2.07 -6.93
C ILE A 162 -1.86 -2.78 -6.34
N ALA A 163 -1.14 -3.55 -7.16
CA ALA A 163 0.08 -4.23 -6.71
C ALA A 163 1.18 -3.23 -6.31
N GLU A 164 1.38 -2.17 -7.09
CA GLU A 164 2.36 -1.10 -6.80
C GLU A 164 2.01 -0.38 -5.49
N ILE A 165 0.74 -0.01 -5.29
CA ILE A 165 0.29 0.66 -4.06
C ILE A 165 0.47 -0.27 -2.83
N ASN A 166 0.18 -1.56 -2.96
CA ASN A 166 0.41 -2.54 -1.88
C ASN A 166 1.89 -2.74 -1.57
N ALA A 167 2.76 -2.69 -2.59
CA ALA A 167 4.21 -2.74 -2.39
C ALA A 167 4.70 -1.52 -1.60
N ILE A 168 4.18 -0.33 -1.91
CA ILE A 168 4.43 0.89 -1.13
C ILE A 168 3.94 0.73 0.31
N ALA A 169 2.69 0.29 0.51
CA ALA A 169 2.11 0.10 1.85
C ALA A 169 2.97 -0.85 2.70
N SER A 170 3.42 -1.95 2.10
CA SER A 170 4.31 -2.91 2.76
C SER A 170 5.69 -2.30 3.09
N ALA A 171 6.24 -1.49 2.19
CA ALA A 171 7.55 -0.86 2.36
C ALA A 171 7.56 0.25 3.43
N ILE A 172 6.42 0.91 3.67
CA ILE A 172 6.33 1.96 4.70
C ILE A 172 5.83 1.44 6.05
N LYS A 173 5.37 0.20 6.11
CA LYS A 173 4.82 -0.41 7.33
C LYS A 173 5.84 -0.38 8.47
N THR A 174 5.35 -0.13 9.67
CA THR A 174 6.17 -0.15 10.87
C THR A 174 5.74 -1.25 11.82
N TYR A 175 6.67 -1.72 12.64
CA TYR A 175 6.49 -2.83 13.56
C TYR A 175 6.80 -2.41 14.98
N ASN A 176 5.95 -2.86 15.91
CA ASN A 176 6.26 -2.81 17.33
C ASN A 176 6.93 -4.12 17.71
N VAL A 177 8.07 -4.04 18.37
CA VAL A 177 8.89 -5.20 18.75
C VAL A 177 9.15 -5.17 20.23
N CYS A 178 8.86 -6.25 20.96
CA CYS A 178 9.18 -6.34 22.38
C CYS A 178 10.12 -7.52 22.63
N ILE A 179 11.09 -7.31 23.51
CA ILE A 179 12.03 -8.31 23.99
C ILE A 179 11.38 -9.12 25.10
N GLN A 180 11.49 -10.44 25.01
CA GLN A 180 11.24 -11.36 26.12
C GLN A 180 12.54 -12.07 26.45
N LEU A 181 12.97 -12.01 27.71
CA LEU A 181 14.10 -12.81 28.16
C LEU A 181 13.66 -14.24 28.43
N VAL A 182 14.48 -15.19 27.98
CA VAL A 182 14.28 -16.62 28.20
C VAL A 182 15.55 -17.30 28.68
N ASP A 183 15.41 -18.42 29.37
CA ASP A 183 16.53 -19.32 29.65
C ASP A 183 16.91 -20.15 28.41
N HIS A 184 17.92 -21.02 28.54
CA HIS A 184 18.36 -21.89 27.44
C HIS A 184 17.33 -22.96 27.00
N LEU A 185 16.22 -23.10 27.73
CA LEU A 185 15.09 -23.98 27.42
C LEU A 185 13.89 -23.21 26.86
N GLY A 186 13.97 -21.87 26.78
CA GLY A 186 12.89 -21.00 26.31
C GLY A 186 11.89 -20.57 27.39
N ASN A 187 12.14 -20.84 28.67
CA ASN A 187 11.25 -20.39 29.75
C ASN A 187 11.51 -18.91 30.07
N PRO A 188 10.48 -18.08 30.31
CA PRO A 188 10.67 -16.66 30.65
C PRO A 188 11.51 -16.44 31.91
N VAL A 189 12.40 -15.44 31.88
CA VAL A 189 13.29 -15.07 33.00
C VAL A 189 13.10 -13.60 33.37
N TYR A 190 13.26 -13.30 34.67
CA TYR A 190 13.31 -11.94 35.20
C TYR A 190 14.73 -11.61 35.64
N TYR A 191 15.15 -10.36 35.41
CA TYR A 191 16.51 -9.88 35.67
C TYR A 191 16.49 -8.61 36.50
N THR A 192 17.63 -8.29 37.11
CA THR A 192 17.84 -7.03 37.85
C THR A 192 19.10 -6.29 37.44
N ASP A 193 19.95 -6.88 36.59
CA ASP A 193 21.32 -6.39 36.32
C ASP A 193 21.56 -5.91 34.87
N LEU A 194 20.64 -6.14 33.92
CA LEU A 194 20.78 -5.58 32.56
C LEU A 194 20.40 -4.10 32.53
N HIS A 195 21.08 -3.34 31.68
CA HIS A 195 20.95 -1.89 31.57
C HIS A 195 20.17 -1.44 30.32
N GLY A 196 19.15 -2.22 29.95
CA GLY A 196 18.28 -1.96 28.81
C GLY A 196 18.65 -2.78 27.58
N TYR A 197 18.08 -2.40 26.44
CA TYR A 197 18.19 -3.13 25.17
C TYR A 197 18.54 -2.21 24.02
N TYR A 198 19.03 -2.79 22.94
CA TYR A 198 19.18 -2.08 21.68
C TYR A 198 18.76 -2.96 20.51
N ALA A 199 18.40 -2.28 19.42
CA ALA A 199 18.18 -2.87 18.11
C ALA A 199 19.17 -2.21 17.14
N HIS A 200 20.01 -3.02 16.51
CA HIS A 200 20.93 -2.58 15.47
C HIS A 200 20.33 -2.89 14.09
N ASN A 201 20.13 -1.86 13.27
CA ASN A 201 19.60 -2.02 11.92
C ASN A 201 20.74 -2.35 10.94
N ASP A 202 20.71 -3.54 10.34
CA ASP A 202 21.81 -4.05 9.50
C ASP A 202 22.03 -3.21 8.22
N ALA A 203 20.96 -2.60 7.69
CA ALA A 203 21.03 -1.85 6.43
C ALA A 203 21.60 -0.44 6.61
N THR A 204 21.25 0.22 7.72
CA THR A 204 21.63 1.61 8.01
C THR A 204 22.77 1.73 9.01
N ASN A 205 23.13 0.62 9.67
CA ASN A 205 24.09 0.55 10.77
C ASN A 205 23.72 1.42 11.99
N ALA A 206 22.43 1.78 12.11
CA ALA A 206 21.92 2.60 13.21
C ALA A 206 21.61 1.74 14.44
N TYR A 207 21.93 2.27 15.62
CA TYR A 207 21.51 1.71 16.90
C TYR A 207 20.29 2.46 17.41
N ILE A 208 19.27 1.71 17.79
CA ILE A 208 18.01 2.20 18.33
C ILE A 208 17.89 1.65 19.73
N THR A 209 17.57 2.51 20.70
CA THR A 209 17.26 2.10 22.07
C THR A 209 15.78 2.32 22.34
N PRO A 210 15.12 1.46 23.12
CA PRO A 210 13.74 1.66 23.50
C PRO A 210 13.62 2.91 24.38
N GLU A 211 12.44 3.53 24.42
CA GLU A 211 12.22 4.67 25.30
C GLU A 211 12.21 4.20 26.77
N ARG A 212 12.91 4.92 27.66
CA ARG A 212 12.80 4.77 29.13
C ARG A 212 13.17 3.41 29.73
N ASP A 213 14.22 2.75 29.22
CA ASP A 213 14.69 1.44 29.71
C ASP A 213 13.62 0.32 29.63
N GLU A 214 12.64 0.49 28.74
CA GLU A 214 11.63 -0.53 28.46
C GLU A 214 12.19 -1.66 27.59
N ASN A 215 11.43 -2.73 27.45
CA ASN A 215 11.76 -3.86 26.58
C ASN A 215 11.08 -3.77 25.20
N CYS A 216 10.45 -2.64 24.86
CA CYS A 216 9.68 -2.49 23.62
C CYS A 216 10.19 -1.34 22.75
N PHE A 217 10.34 -1.63 21.46
CA PHE A 217 10.65 -0.72 20.38
C PHE A 217 9.37 -0.45 19.60
N TYR A 218 9.05 0.82 19.39
CA TYR A 218 7.85 1.23 18.67
C TYR A 218 8.19 1.78 17.29
N ASN A 219 7.32 1.52 16.33
CA ASN A 219 7.40 2.05 14.96
C ASN A 219 8.73 1.74 14.24
N LEU A 220 9.31 0.56 14.44
CA LEU A 220 10.50 0.16 13.68
C LEU A 220 10.14 -0.01 12.20
N ALA A 221 10.94 0.58 11.31
CA ALA A 221 10.82 0.39 9.87
C ALA A 221 11.00 -1.10 9.49
N PRO A 222 10.53 -1.53 8.31
CA PRO A 222 10.79 -2.88 7.84
C PRO A 222 12.30 -3.06 7.62
N GLY A 223 12.84 -4.21 8.00
CA GLY A 223 14.27 -4.49 7.83
C GLY A 223 14.75 -5.64 8.70
N THR A 224 16.04 -5.93 8.59
CA THR A 224 16.73 -6.87 9.47
C THR A 224 17.40 -6.12 10.60
N TYR A 225 17.13 -6.59 11.82
CA TYR A 225 17.65 -6.00 13.04
C TYR A 225 18.31 -7.06 13.90
N THR A 226 19.44 -6.71 14.51
CA THR A 226 20.04 -7.50 15.59
C THR A 226 19.64 -6.88 16.92
N PHE A 227 18.89 -7.65 17.73
CA PHE A 227 18.43 -7.26 19.05
C PHE A 227 19.32 -7.86 20.12
N ASP A 228 19.65 -7.05 21.14
CA ASP A 228 20.52 -7.48 22.24
C ASP A 228 20.34 -6.58 23.47
N SER A 229 20.98 -6.92 24.58
CA SER A 229 20.97 -6.16 25.83
C SER A 229 22.23 -5.34 26.02
N HIS A 230 22.14 -4.28 26.82
CA HIS A 230 23.31 -3.72 27.46
C HIS A 230 23.66 -4.57 28.68
N ASP A 231 24.76 -5.31 28.55
CA ASP A 231 25.25 -6.24 29.57
C ASP A 231 25.42 -5.58 30.94
N GLY A 232 25.12 -6.36 31.98
CA GLY A 232 25.40 -6.06 33.38
C GLY A 232 26.83 -6.45 33.76
N TYR A 233 27.13 -6.47 35.06
CA TYR A 233 28.49 -6.73 35.53
C TYR A 233 28.94 -8.18 35.32
N PHE A 234 28.01 -9.13 35.46
CA PHE A 234 28.21 -10.56 35.24
C PHE A 234 27.05 -11.20 34.48
N SER A 235 26.29 -10.41 33.72
CA SER A 235 25.12 -10.91 33.01
C SER A 235 24.90 -10.20 31.68
N GLY A 236 24.19 -10.86 30.78
CA GLY A 236 23.89 -10.33 29.45
C GLY A 236 22.89 -11.18 28.70
N THR A 237 22.80 -10.95 27.38
CA THR A 237 21.97 -11.77 26.50
C THR A 237 22.76 -12.32 25.33
N SER A 238 22.23 -13.39 24.71
CA SER A 238 22.63 -13.78 23.37
C SER A 238 21.85 -12.95 22.35
N PRO A 239 22.51 -12.29 21.39
CA PRO A 239 21.83 -11.47 20.38
C PRO A 239 20.95 -12.31 19.46
N ALA A 240 19.86 -11.73 18.96
CA ALA A 240 18.97 -12.34 17.99
C ALA A 240 18.80 -11.44 16.77
N THR A 241 19.09 -11.97 15.58
CA THR A 241 18.86 -11.28 14.31
C THR A 241 17.50 -11.67 13.73
N VAL A 242 16.65 -10.69 13.46
CA VAL A 242 15.28 -10.88 13.00
C VAL A 242 14.98 -9.95 11.83
N THR A 243 14.43 -10.50 10.75
CA THR A 243 13.84 -9.71 9.66
C THR A 243 12.37 -9.44 9.97
N LEU A 244 12.03 -8.18 10.23
CA LEU A 244 10.68 -7.78 10.62
C LEU A 244 9.71 -8.00 9.45
N SER A 245 8.62 -8.71 9.71
CA SER A 245 7.58 -9.02 8.74
C SER A 245 6.25 -9.34 9.42
N ASP A 246 5.16 -9.27 8.66
CA ASP A 246 3.80 -9.56 9.15
C ASP A 246 3.62 -10.96 9.71
N SER A 247 4.40 -11.93 9.22
CA SER A 247 4.35 -13.30 9.71
C SER A 247 4.77 -13.46 11.18
N LEU A 248 5.49 -12.46 11.72
CA LEU A 248 5.98 -12.46 13.10
C LEU A 248 5.07 -11.70 14.07
N VAL A 249 4.09 -10.96 13.54
CA VAL A 249 3.19 -10.13 14.35
C VAL A 249 2.18 -11.05 15.05
N ASN A 250 2.15 -10.99 16.38
CA ASN A 250 1.21 -11.79 17.18
C ASN A 250 -0.21 -11.16 17.19
N ALA A 251 -1.15 -11.83 17.86
CA ALA A 251 -2.54 -11.37 17.98
C ALA A 251 -2.70 -9.99 18.66
N ASN A 252 -1.68 -9.51 19.39
CA ASN A 252 -1.66 -8.21 20.02
C ASN A 252 -1.01 -7.11 19.14
N GLY A 253 -0.61 -7.44 17.91
CA GLY A 253 0.02 -6.48 17.00
C GLY A 253 1.51 -6.20 17.30
N VAL A 254 2.19 -7.13 17.97
CA VAL A 254 3.60 -6.98 18.39
C VAL A 254 4.42 -8.19 17.94
N ILE A 255 5.68 -7.96 17.55
CA ILE A 255 6.67 -9.01 17.34
C ILE A 255 7.39 -9.27 18.67
N ILE A 256 7.41 -10.52 19.15
CA ILE A 256 8.18 -10.89 20.34
C ILE A 256 9.51 -11.47 19.90
N VAL A 257 10.60 -10.87 20.36
CA VAL A 257 11.97 -11.38 20.14
C VAL A 257 12.47 -11.97 21.45
N ASN A 258 12.79 -13.26 21.42
CA ASN A 258 13.33 -13.96 22.57
C ASN A 258 14.85 -13.81 22.60
N LEU A 259 15.38 -13.23 23.68
CA LEU A 259 16.81 -13.17 23.93
C LEU A 259 17.17 -14.12 25.07
N VAL A 260 18.18 -14.97 24.85
CA VAL A 260 18.62 -15.94 25.86
C VAL A 260 19.46 -15.22 26.90
N TYR A 261 18.97 -15.16 28.13
CA TYR A 261 19.68 -14.56 29.25
C TYR A 261 20.78 -15.49 29.77
N TRP A 262 21.93 -14.91 30.10
CA TRP A 262 23.03 -15.59 30.78
C TRP A 262 23.55 -14.74 31.95
N SER A 263 24.05 -15.43 32.98
CA SER A 263 24.70 -14.83 34.14
C SER A 263 25.80 -15.77 34.63
N GLU A 264 26.96 -15.20 35.00
CA GLU A 264 28.08 -15.94 35.62
C GLU A 264 27.90 -16.15 37.13
#